data_AF-A0AAV5ZBM8-F1
#
_entry.id   AF-A0AAV5ZBM8-F1
#
_cell.length_a   1.000
_cell.length_b   1.000
_cell.length_c   1.000
_cell.angle_alpha   90.00
_cell.angle_beta   90.00
_cell.angle_gamma   90.00
#
_symmetry.space_group_name_H-M   'P 1'
#
loop_
_entity.id
_entity.type
_entity.pdbx_description
1 polymer ?
#
loop_
_entity_poly.entity_id
_entity_poly.type
_entity_poly.pdbx_seq_one_letter_code
_entity_poly.pdbx_strand_id
1 'polypeptide(L)'
;MTFLTMRLDVASFPVHRAELGARTAYAAGVLSVDVEAVRALVRRDPRIADVRLEAVHPGESARILRALDAVEPITKTRGDGAAFPGFNGPPVTVGRGVTHRLAGLVVVAVTEFPFPAGGVQAFEEGIIEMTGPGAEHSGCADRATLCLVLTPGAAATNADYDDAVRRATLRVADHLASATTALTPAHTETFALDAAPGLPRIVWVHQVRAQGPMVQTFLYGHEISGALPTILHPNELLDGALVSGNYKIGSRTPTYVHTRHPALLSLHARHGRDAAFAGVIAARGHHETEALKQRSASFVAKLAGMLGA
;
A
#
# COMPACT_ATOMS: atom_id res chain seq x y z
N MET A 1 6.57 -11.29 24.25
CA MET A 1 5.65 -11.90 23.27
C MET A 1 6.46 -12.35 22.06
N THR A 2 6.33 -13.60 21.64
CA THR A 2 7.05 -14.17 20.49
C THR A 2 6.45 -13.68 19.17
N PHE A 3 7.29 -13.52 18.15
CA PHE A 3 6.94 -13.11 16.77
C PHE A 3 5.71 -13.84 16.20
N LEU A 4 5.50 -15.11 16.53
CA LEU A 4 4.39 -15.96 16.06
C LEU A 4 3.03 -15.69 16.71
N THR A 5 2.95 -14.86 17.76
CA THR A 5 1.70 -14.60 18.51
C THR A 5 0.90 -13.40 17.99
N MET A 6 1.20 -12.92 16.78
CA MET A 6 0.51 -11.77 16.19
C MET A 6 -0.83 -12.18 15.60
N ARG A 7 -1.89 -11.52 16.07
CA ARG A 7 -3.25 -11.69 15.58
C ARG A 7 -3.80 -10.36 15.10
N LEU A 8 -4.20 -10.31 13.84
CA LEU A 8 -4.82 -9.15 13.20
C LEU A 8 -6.19 -9.56 12.66
N ASP A 9 -7.23 -8.83 13.05
CA ASP A 9 -8.55 -8.93 12.44
C ASP A 9 -8.70 -7.82 11.39
N VAL A 10 -8.95 -8.20 10.14
CA VAL A 10 -9.21 -7.27 9.03
C VAL A 10 -10.70 -7.22 8.76
N ALA A 11 -11.34 -6.16 9.24
CA ALA A 11 -12.76 -5.90 9.08
C ALA A 11 -13.04 -5.24 7.73
N SER A 12 -13.89 -5.86 6.91
CA SER A 12 -14.08 -5.50 5.51
C SER A 12 -15.42 -4.82 5.27
N PHE A 13 -15.36 -3.64 4.65
CA PHE A 13 -16.49 -2.87 4.17
C PHE A 13 -16.39 -2.82 2.64
N PRO A 14 -17.15 -3.66 1.91
CA PRO A 14 -17.15 -3.64 0.45
C PRO A 14 -17.58 -2.27 -0.07
N VAL A 15 -16.90 -1.75 -1.08
CA VAL A 15 -17.24 -0.52 -1.80
C VAL A 15 -17.37 -0.88 -3.28
N HIS A 16 -18.55 -0.64 -3.82
CA HIS A 16 -18.84 -0.80 -5.25
C HIS A 16 -18.87 0.56 -5.96
N ARG A 17 -19.09 1.63 -5.19
CA ARG A 17 -19.19 2.99 -5.72
C ARG A 17 -18.64 4.02 -4.74
N ALA A 18 -17.95 5.01 -5.28
CA ALA A 18 -17.55 6.22 -4.57
C ALA A 18 -18.25 7.43 -5.21
N GLU A 19 -18.81 8.31 -4.40
CA GLU A 19 -19.56 9.48 -4.85
C GLU A 19 -19.02 10.74 -4.16
N LEU A 20 -18.86 11.83 -4.93
CA LEU A 20 -18.39 13.10 -4.38
C LEU A 20 -19.58 13.87 -3.79
N GLY A 21 -19.40 14.45 -2.61
CA GLY A 21 -20.45 15.18 -1.90
C GLY A 21 -19.93 16.08 -0.80
N ALA A 22 -20.80 16.41 0.15
CA ALA A 22 -20.53 17.35 1.24
C ALA A 22 -20.23 16.66 2.59
N ARG A 23 -20.19 15.32 2.63
CA ARG A 23 -19.90 14.56 3.84
C ARG A 23 -19.27 13.21 3.51
N THR A 24 -18.24 12.84 4.27
CA THR A 24 -17.65 11.50 4.20
C THR A 24 -18.49 10.52 5.01
N ALA A 25 -19.04 9.51 4.35
CA ALA A 25 -19.86 8.47 4.99
C ALA A 25 -19.85 7.19 4.16
N TYR A 26 -19.95 6.05 4.85
CA TYR A 26 -20.14 4.74 4.22
C TYR A 26 -21.56 4.24 4.49
N ALA A 27 -22.26 3.81 3.44
CA ALA A 27 -23.56 3.17 3.55
C ALA A 27 -23.76 2.14 2.43
N ALA A 28 -24.02 0.88 2.82
CA ALA A 28 -24.46 -0.21 1.94
C ALA A 28 -23.66 -0.33 0.62
N GLY A 29 -22.32 -0.28 0.69
CA GLY A 29 -21.47 -0.42 -0.49
C GLY A 29 -21.14 0.88 -1.24
N VAL A 30 -21.68 2.01 -0.79
CA VAL A 30 -21.39 3.34 -1.33
C VAL A 30 -20.59 4.16 -0.33
N LEU A 31 -19.48 4.75 -0.79
CA LEU A 31 -18.72 5.74 -0.04
C LEU A 31 -19.00 7.14 -0.59
N SER A 32 -19.70 7.98 0.17
CA SER A 32 -19.75 9.42 -0.07
C SER A 32 -18.45 10.05 0.44
N VAL A 33 -17.86 10.96 -0.33
CA VAL A 33 -16.58 11.61 -0.03
C VAL A 33 -16.81 13.12 0.08
N ASP A 34 -16.47 13.69 1.24
CA ASP A 34 -16.46 15.15 1.43
C ASP A 34 -15.30 15.78 0.67
N VAL A 35 -15.63 16.48 -0.42
CA VAL A 35 -14.64 17.10 -1.31
C VAL A 35 -13.84 18.17 -0.57
N GLU A 36 -14.49 19.02 0.23
CA GLU A 36 -13.81 20.12 0.92
C GLU A 36 -12.98 19.61 2.09
N ALA A 37 -13.42 18.58 2.82
CA ALA A 37 -12.62 17.98 3.87
C ALA A 37 -11.36 17.30 3.32
N VAL A 38 -11.46 16.56 2.20
CA VAL A 38 -10.29 15.97 1.53
C VAL A 38 -9.37 17.06 1.00
N ARG A 39 -9.91 18.10 0.36
CA ARG A 39 -9.13 19.24 -0.14
C ARG A 39 -8.38 19.94 0.98
N ALA A 40 -9.03 20.22 2.11
CA ALA A 40 -8.41 20.79 3.28
C ALA A 40 -7.32 19.88 3.87
N LEU A 41 -7.54 18.57 3.92
CA LEU A 41 -6.57 17.59 4.39
C LEU A 41 -5.29 17.56 3.53
N VAL A 42 -5.44 17.62 2.21
CA VAL A 42 -4.32 17.64 1.27
C VAL A 42 -3.53 18.94 1.39
N ARG A 43 -4.21 20.09 1.44
CA ARG A 43 -3.58 21.44 1.50
C ARG A 43 -2.91 21.78 2.83
N ARG A 44 -2.94 20.87 3.82
CA ARG A 44 -2.10 20.97 5.04
C ARG A 44 -0.61 21.00 4.71
N ASP A 45 -0.22 20.42 3.57
CA ASP A 45 1.15 20.45 3.08
C ASP A 45 1.30 21.50 1.97
N PRO A 46 2.03 22.62 2.19
CA PRO A 46 2.13 23.70 1.22
C PRO A 46 2.87 23.30 -0.07
N ARG A 47 3.54 22.14 -0.08
CA ARG A 47 4.14 21.56 -1.29
C ARG A 47 3.09 21.13 -2.31
N ILE A 48 1.82 21.04 -1.92
CA ILE A 48 0.67 20.79 -2.79
C ILE A 48 -0.22 22.03 -2.77
N ALA A 49 -0.40 22.68 -3.92
CA ALA A 49 -1.21 23.88 -4.04
C ALA A 49 -2.70 23.57 -3.96
N ASP A 50 -3.15 22.48 -4.59
CA ASP A 50 -4.56 22.11 -4.65
C ASP A 50 -4.77 20.62 -5.00
N VAL A 51 -6.00 20.14 -4.84
CA VAL A 51 -6.44 18.83 -5.31
C VAL A 51 -7.85 18.93 -5.92
N ARG A 52 -8.02 18.32 -7.10
CA ARG A 52 -9.34 18.02 -7.67
C ARG A 52 -9.62 16.53 -7.48
N LEU A 53 -10.81 16.21 -6.98
CA LEU A 53 -11.26 14.84 -6.80
C LEU A 53 -12.06 14.40 -8.03
N GLU A 54 -11.79 13.21 -8.52
CA GLU A 54 -12.59 12.54 -9.54
C GLU A 54 -12.87 11.10 -9.11
N ALA A 55 -14.11 10.67 -9.20
CA ALA A 55 -14.49 9.28 -8.96
C ALA A 55 -14.74 8.59 -10.29
N VAL A 56 -14.13 7.42 -10.46
CA VAL A 56 -14.28 6.59 -11.66
C VAL A 56 -14.56 5.15 -11.24
N HIS A 57 -15.48 4.47 -11.91
CA HIS A 57 -15.94 3.13 -11.56
C HIS A 57 -15.61 2.10 -12.65
N PRO A 58 -15.53 0.80 -12.31
CA PRO A 58 -15.28 -0.26 -13.28
C PRO A 58 -16.28 -0.23 -14.44
N GLY A 59 -15.77 -0.35 -15.67
CA GLY A 59 -16.56 -0.36 -16.89
C GLY A 59 -16.90 1.03 -17.46
N GLU A 60 -16.63 2.12 -16.73
CA GLU A 60 -16.78 3.47 -17.26
C GLU A 60 -15.74 3.75 -18.36
N SER A 61 -16.15 4.51 -19.38
CA SER A 61 -15.28 4.93 -20.48
C SER A 61 -14.33 6.03 -20.04
N ALA A 62 -13.33 5.66 -19.26
CA ALA A 62 -12.36 6.57 -18.67
C ALA A 62 -10.93 6.00 -18.74
N ARG A 63 -9.97 6.92 -18.86
CA ARG A 63 -8.54 6.64 -18.80
C ARG A 63 -7.92 7.59 -17.79
N ILE A 64 -7.28 7.02 -16.77
CA ILE A 64 -6.54 7.80 -15.78
C ILE A 64 -5.10 7.89 -16.27
N LEU A 65 -4.67 9.10 -16.61
CA LEU A 65 -3.30 9.40 -17.00
C LEU A 65 -2.51 9.88 -15.79
N ARG A 66 -1.20 9.68 -15.83
CA ARG A 66 -0.27 10.14 -14.80
C ARG A 66 -0.58 9.60 -13.40
N ALA A 67 -1.10 8.38 -13.35
CA ALA A 67 -1.33 7.69 -12.09
C ALA A 67 0.03 7.36 -11.46
N LEU A 68 0.25 7.72 -10.21
CA LEU A 68 1.44 7.35 -9.44
C LEU A 68 1.17 6.05 -8.67
N ASP A 69 0.87 6.15 -7.38
CA ASP A 69 0.53 5.02 -6.51
C ASP A 69 -1.00 4.85 -6.35
N ALA A 70 -1.41 3.62 -6.05
CA ALA A 70 -2.79 3.25 -5.74
C ALA A 70 -2.86 2.60 -4.35
N VAL A 71 -3.69 3.14 -3.48
CA VAL A 71 -3.78 2.77 -2.06
C VAL A 71 -5.18 2.27 -1.74
N GLU A 72 -5.30 1.05 -1.20
CA GLU A 72 -6.56 0.58 -0.62
C GLU A 72 -6.78 1.30 0.72
N PRO A 73 -7.92 1.99 0.93
CA PRO A 73 -8.18 2.68 2.18
C PRO A 73 -8.28 1.70 3.35
N ILE A 74 -7.39 1.86 4.32
CA ILE A 74 -7.39 1.13 5.58
C ILE A 74 -7.22 2.09 6.75
N THR A 75 -7.79 1.74 7.91
CA THR A 75 -7.62 2.50 9.15
C THR A 75 -7.49 1.56 10.34
N LYS A 76 -6.69 1.96 11.32
CA LYS A 76 -6.46 1.18 12.55
C LYS A 76 -7.51 1.56 13.59
N THR A 77 -8.36 0.62 13.97
CA THR A 77 -9.44 0.88 14.96
C THR A 77 -9.10 0.34 16.34
N ARG A 78 -8.21 -0.66 16.43
CA ARG A 78 -7.71 -1.21 17.71
C ARG A 78 -6.32 -1.79 17.53
N GLY A 79 -5.47 -1.67 18.56
CA GLY A 79 -4.09 -2.16 18.57
C GLY A 79 -3.08 -1.02 18.52
N ASP A 80 -1.81 -1.37 18.42
CA ASP A 80 -0.71 -0.40 18.42
C ASP A 80 -0.50 0.21 17.02
N GLY A 81 -0.05 1.47 17.01
CA GLY A 81 0.31 2.19 15.79
C GLY A 81 -0.88 2.70 14.98
N ALA A 82 -0.60 3.09 13.74
CA ALA A 82 -1.56 3.56 12.75
C ALA A 82 -1.40 2.75 11.46
N ALA A 83 -2.41 2.78 10.59
CA ALA A 83 -2.25 2.29 9.22
C ALA A 83 -1.14 3.07 8.52
N PHE A 84 -0.33 2.41 7.69
CA PHE A 84 0.84 3.02 7.03
C PHE A 84 1.83 3.66 8.04
N PRO A 85 2.37 2.87 8.98
CA PRO A 85 3.23 3.36 10.06
C PRO A 85 4.50 4.03 9.51
N GLY A 86 4.95 5.10 10.17
CA GLY A 86 6.00 5.99 9.69
C GLY A 86 5.52 7.12 8.76
N PHE A 87 4.32 6.99 8.18
CA PHE A 87 3.66 8.06 7.41
C PHE A 87 2.52 8.72 8.19
N ASN A 88 1.51 7.94 8.58
CA ASN A 88 0.33 8.45 9.29
C ASN A 88 0.49 8.42 10.83
N GLY A 89 1.59 7.89 11.33
CA GLY A 89 1.92 7.81 12.75
C GLY A 89 3.37 7.37 12.97
N PRO A 90 3.79 7.20 14.24
CA PRO A 90 5.13 6.71 14.56
C PRO A 90 5.45 5.37 13.87
N PRO A 91 6.72 5.11 13.51
CA PRO A 91 7.15 3.88 12.85
C PRO A 91 7.28 2.73 13.87
N VAL A 92 6.17 2.38 14.53
CA VAL A 92 6.09 1.25 15.47
C VAL A 92 5.57 0.00 14.76
N THR A 93 6.02 -1.18 15.18
CA THR A 93 5.59 -2.45 14.60
C THR A 93 4.07 -2.63 14.69
N VAL A 94 3.43 -2.85 13.53
CA VAL A 94 1.98 -3.08 13.39
C VAL A 94 1.68 -4.57 13.20
N GLY A 95 0.48 -4.96 12.78
CA GLY A 95 0.09 -6.35 12.52
C GLY A 95 -0.67 -7.05 13.67
N ARG A 96 -1.18 -6.26 14.63
CA ARG A 96 -2.00 -6.74 15.77
C ARG A 96 -3.29 -5.92 15.93
N GLY A 97 -4.36 -6.52 16.43
CA GLY A 97 -5.60 -5.78 16.74
C GLY A 97 -6.60 -5.80 15.60
N VAL A 98 -7.24 -4.67 15.29
CA VAL A 98 -8.29 -4.56 14.26
C VAL A 98 -7.96 -3.44 13.29
N THR A 99 -8.03 -3.76 12.00
CA THR A 99 -7.87 -2.82 10.90
C THR A 99 -9.12 -2.89 10.03
N HIS A 100 -9.77 -1.75 9.81
CA HIS A 100 -10.88 -1.66 8.87
C HIS A 100 -10.34 -1.41 7.46
N ARG A 101 -10.95 -2.00 6.45
CA ARG A 101 -10.65 -1.77 5.03
C ARG A 101 -11.90 -1.41 4.23
N LEU A 102 -11.75 -0.49 3.29
CA LEU A 102 -12.74 -0.24 2.23
C LEU A 102 -12.41 -1.12 1.02
N ALA A 103 -12.84 -2.38 1.07
CA ALA A 103 -12.53 -3.36 0.04
C ALA A 103 -13.20 -3.02 -1.29
N GLY A 104 -12.45 -3.03 -2.39
CA GLY A 104 -12.98 -2.68 -3.72
C GLY A 104 -12.87 -1.20 -4.08
N LEU A 105 -12.26 -0.39 -3.20
CA LEU A 105 -11.90 1.00 -3.46
C LEU A 105 -10.37 1.18 -3.49
N VAL A 106 -9.88 2.05 -4.37
CA VAL A 106 -8.51 2.58 -4.31
C VAL A 106 -8.52 4.10 -4.39
N VAL A 107 -7.56 4.72 -3.70
CA VAL A 107 -7.21 6.13 -3.86
C VAL A 107 -5.96 6.20 -4.72
N VAL A 108 -6.04 6.92 -5.84
CA VAL A 108 -4.95 7.01 -6.83
C VAL A 108 -4.41 8.43 -6.84
N ALA A 109 -3.11 8.59 -6.57
CA ALA A 109 -2.43 9.85 -6.78
C ALA A 109 -2.26 10.11 -8.27
N VAL A 110 -2.67 11.29 -8.74
CA VAL A 110 -2.55 11.71 -10.13
C VAL A 110 -1.90 13.09 -10.17
N THR A 111 -0.74 13.21 -10.81
CA THR A 111 -0.06 14.50 -10.91
C THR A 111 0.99 14.49 -12.01
N GLU A 112 1.35 15.69 -12.46
CA GLU A 112 2.60 15.93 -13.17
C GLU A 112 3.67 16.37 -12.19
N PHE A 113 4.92 16.00 -12.45
CA PHE A 113 6.06 16.47 -11.67
C PHE A 113 6.47 17.90 -12.10
N PRO A 114 6.63 18.84 -11.16
CA PRO A 114 6.85 20.26 -11.48
C PRO A 114 8.24 20.60 -12.00
N PHE A 115 9.23 19.72 -11.82
CA PHE A 115 10.61 19.98 -12.24
C PHE A 115 11.05 19.03 -13.36
N PRO A 116 11.95 19.47 -14.27
CA PRO A 116 12.50 18.61 -15.31
C PRO A 116 13.19 17.38 -14.72
N ALA A 117 12.98 16.23 -15.35
CA ALA A 117 13.71 15.01 -15.08
C ALA A 117 14.09 14.33 -16.40
N GLY A 118 15.28 13.73 -16.47
CA GLY A 118 15.82 13.18 -17.71
C GLY A 118 16.65 11.92 -17.50
N GLY A 119 16.90 11.20 -18.60
CA GLY A 119 17.68 9.97 -18.60
C GLY A 119 17.12 8.93 -17.62
N VAL A 120 17.97 8.39 -16.76
CA VAL A 120 17.58 7.40 -15.75
C VAL A 120 16.64 7.96 -14.68
N GLN A 121 16.47 9.27 -14.59
CA GLN A 121 15.57 9.91 -13.62
C GLN A 121 14.23 10.31 -14.23
N ALA A 122 14.02 10.11 -15.54
CA ALA A 122 12.72 10.35 -16.16
C ALA A 122 11.67 9.44 -15.52
N PHE A 123 10.50 10.02 -15.26
CA PHE A 123 9.35 9.32 -14.69
C PHE A 123 8.47 8.82 -15.84
N GLU A 124 7.89 7.64 -15.66
CA GLU A 124 6.95 7.05 -16.62
C GLU A 124 5.64 6.86 -15.87
N GLU A 125 4.89 7.95 -15.72
CA GLU A 125 3.67 7.88 -14.94
C GLU A 125 2.67 6.91 -15.61
N GLY A 126 1.90 6.22 -14.77
CA GLY A 126 1.08 5.10 -15.22
C GLY A 126 -0.18 5.54 -15.93
N ILE A 127 -0.69 4.63 -16.75
CA ILE A 127 -2.00 4.70 -17.36
C ILE A 127 -2.86 3.61 -16.73
N ILE A 128 -4.09 3.95 -16.35
CA ILE A 128 -5.12 3.00 -15.93
C ILE A 128 -6.29 3.15 -16.91
N GLU A 129 -6.56 2.10 -17.66
CA GLU A 129 -7.75 1.99 -18.51
C GLU A 129 -8.88 1.36 -17.71
N MET A 130 -10.05 2.00 -17.68
CA MET A 130 -11.21 1.52 -16.92
C MET A 130 -12.19 0.69 -17.77
N THR A 131 -11.99 0.66 -19.08
CA THR A 131 -12.78 -0.14 -20.03
C THR A 131 -11.94 -0.59 -21.22
N GLY A 132 -12.49 -1.49 -22.03
CA GLY A 132 -11.84 -2.03 -23.22
C GLY A 132 -10.68 -3.00 -22.91
N PRO A 133 -9.93 -3.44 -23.94
CA PRO A 133 -8.91 -4.49 -23.80
C PRO A 133 -7.76 -4.12 -22.84
N GLY A 134 -7.47 -2.83 -22.68
CA GLY A 134 -6.42 -2.36 -21.77
C GLY A 134 -6.79 -2.47 -20.30
N ALA A 135 -8.08 -2.58 -19.96
CA ALA A 135 -8.54 -2.65 -18.57
C ALA A 135 -8.09 -3.93 -17.86
N GLU A 136 -8.09 -5.07 -18.55
CA GLU A 136 -7.62 -6.35 -17.99
C GLU A 136 -6.13 -6.33 -17.59
N HIS A 137 -5.37 -5.42 -18.18
CA HIS A 137 -3.94 -5.22 -17.90
C HIS A 137 -3.66 -4.00 -17.02
N SER A 138 -4.69 -3.23 -16.68
CA SER A 138 -4.58 -2.04 -15.84
C SER A 138 -4.80 -2.42 -14.39
N GLY A 139 -3.81 -2.13 -13.53
CA GLY A 139 -3.98 -2.28 -12.09
C GLY A 139 -5.21 -1.51 -11.62
N CYS A 140 -6.01 -2.12 -10.73
CA CYS A 140 -7.22 -1.59 -10.12
C CYS A 140 -8.38 -1.18 -11.03
N ALA A 141 -8.41 -1.55 -12.32
CA ALA A 141 -9.57 -1.32 -13.20
C ALA A 141 -10.85 -2.03 -12.73
N ASP A 142 -10.70 -3.07 -11.90
CA ASP A 142 -11.76 -3.83 -11.25
C ASP A 142 -12.31 -3.17 -9.97
N ARG A 143 -11.87 -1.95 -9.64
CA ARG A 143 -12.19 -1.25 -8.38
C ARG A 143 -12.78 0.12 -8.61
N ALA A 144 -13.65 0.54 -7.69
CA ALA A 144 -13.98 1.94 -7.56
C ALA A 144 -12.69 2.72 -7.30
N THR A 145 -12.52 3.84 -8.00
CA THR A 145 -11.28 4.62 -7.96
C THR A 145 -11.59 6.07 -7.61
N LEU A 146 -10.95 6.58 -6.56
CA LEU A 146 -10.91 8.01 -6.25
C LEU A 146 -9.56 8.57 -6.68
N CYS A 147 -9.55 9.35 -7.75
CA CYS A 147 -8.39 10.07 -8.23
C CYS A 147 -8.19 11.36 -7.41
N LEU A 148 -6.98 11.53 -6.88
CA LEU A 148 -6.50 12.79 -6.34
C LEU A 148 -5.66 13.47 -7.42
N VAL A 149 -6.28 14.38 -8.19
CA VAL A 149 -5.59 15.16 -9.22
C VAL A 149 -4.91 16.35 -8.54
N LEU A 150 -3.63 16.17 -8.24
CA LEU A 150 -2.86 17.06 -7.38
C LEU A 150 -2.15 18.13 -8.21
N THR A 151 -2.20 19.36 -7.73
CA THR A 151 -1.51 20.51 -8.33
C THR A 151 -0.26 20.83 -7.51
N PRO A 152 0.93 20.87 -8.12
CA PRO A 152 2.16 21.26 -7.43
C PRO A 152 2.06 22.64 -6.77
N GLY A 153 2.60 22.74 -5.56
CA GLY A 153 2.70 23.98 -4.78
C GLY A 153 4.15 24.38 -4.54
N ALA A 154 4.48 24.74 -3.30
CA ALA A 154 5.79 25.25 -2.89
C ALA A 154 6.86 24.14 -2.73
N ALA A 155 6.79 23.05 -3.49
CA ALA A 155 7.83 22.02 -3.49
C ALA A 155 9.13 22.58 -4.09
N ALA A 156 10.28 22.20 -3.53
CA ALA A 156 11.58 22.64 -4.04
C ALA A 156 12.19 21.66 -5.06
N THR A 157 11.82 20.38 -5.00
CA THR A 157 12.29 19.32 -5.89
C THR A 157 11.18 18.31 -6.20
N ASN A 158 11.37 17.46 -7.22
CA ASN A 158 10.45 16.35 -7.50
C ASN A 158 10.38 15.33 -6.36
N ALA A 159 11.50 15.10 -5.65
CA ALA A 159 11.53 14.23 -4.47
C ALA A 159 10.72 14.81 -3.31
N ASP A 160 10.83 16.13 -3.09
CA ASP A 160 10.04 16.82 -2.05
C ASP A 160 8.55 16.81 -2.38
N TYR A 161 8.21 16.99 -3.66
CA TYR A 161 6.83 16.94 -4.12
C TYR A 161 6.25 15.53 -4.00
N ASP A 162 6.98 14.49 -4.42
CA ASP A 162 6.55 13.10 -4.27
C ASP A 162 6.30 12.70 -2.81
N ASP A 163 7.19 13.08 -1.88
CA ASP A 163 6.97 12.83 -0.46
C ASP A 163 5.66 13.48 0.03
N ALA A 164 5.36 14.71 -0.41
CA ALA A 164 4.11 15.39 -0.10
C ALA A 164 2.89 14.64 -0.67
N VAL A 165 2.94 14.27 -1.95
CA VAL A 165 1.90 13.54 -2.67
C VAL A 165 1.61 12.19 -2.00
N ARG A 166 2.65 11.43 -1.67
CA ARG A 166 2.55 10.13 -0.99
C ARG A 166 1.88 10.27 0.36
N ARG A 167 2.36 11.20 1.21
CA ARG A 167 1.77 11.47 2.53
C ARG A 167 0.32 11.93 2.43
N ALA A 168 -0.01 12.81 1.48
CA ALA A 168 -1.37 13.25 1.26
C ALA A 168 -2.29 12.08 0.88
N THR A 169 -1.84 11.22 -0.03
CA THR A 169 -2.60 10.04 -0.50
C THR A 169 -2.87 9.05 0.64
N LEU A 170 -1.85 8.72 1.44
CA LEU A 170 -2.00 7.82 2.59
C LEU A 170 -2.90 8.41 3.69
N ARG A 171 -2.83 9.72 3.94
CA ARG A 171 -3.72 10.40 4.89
C ARG A 171 -5.17 10.40 4.41
N VAL A 172 -5.39 10.64 3.12
CA VAL A 172 -6.74 10.57 2.54
C VAL A 172 -7.29 9.15 2.64
N ALA A 173 -6.49 8.13 2.30
CA ALA A 173 -6.87 6.73 2.43
C ALA A 173 -7.30 6.37 3.86
N ASP A 174 -6.52 6.74 4.88
CA ASP A 174 -6.89 6.53 6.29
C ASP A 174 -8.15 7.31 6.70
N HIS A 175 -8.25 8.59 6.28
CA HIS A 175 -9.43 9.42 6.55
C HIS A 175 -10.72 8.80 5.99
N LEU A 176 -10.71 8.29 4.76
CA LEU A 176 -11.88 7.66 4.15
C LEU A 176 -12.27 6.38 4.90
N ALA A 177 -11.30 5.54 5.24
CA ALA A 177 -11.56 4.30 5.98
C ALA A 177 -12.08 4.58 7.40
N SER A 178 -11.70 5.70 8.02
CA SER A 178 -12.19 6.13 9.34
C SER A 178 -13.71 6.31 9.42
N ALA A 179 -14.39 6.52 8.29
CA ALA A 179 -15.85 6.60 8.19
C ALA A 179 -16.56 5.29 8.61
N THR A 180 -15.81 4.19 8.75
CA THR A 180 -16.34 2.87 9.13
C THR A 180 -16.12 2.51 10.60
N THR A 181 -15.42 3.36 11.37
CA THR A 181 -14.98 3.07 12.75
C THR A 181 -16.12 2.69 13.70
N ALA A 182 -17.29 3.30 13.54
CA ALA A 182 -18.49 3.04 14.34
C ALA A 182 -19.47 2.04 13.70
N LEU A 183 -19.10 1.42 12.58
CA LEU A 183 -19.98 0.55 11.80
C LEU A 183 -19.64 -0.92 11.98
N THR A 184 -20.62 -1.79 11.72
CA THR A 184 -20.41 -3.24 11.69
C THR A 184 -19.90 -3.66 10.29
N PRO A 185 -18.77 -4.37 10.19
CA PRO A 185 -18.26 -4.85 8.90
C PRO A 185 -19.13 -5.95 8.31
N ALA A 186 -19.12 -6.08 6.98
CA ALA A 186 -19.81 -7.18 6.30
C ALA A 186 -19.13 -8.53 6.55
N HIS A 187 -17.80 -8.52 6.66
CA HIS A 187 -17.00 -9.70 6.98
C HIS A 187 -15.71 -9.31 7.69
N THR A 188 -15.26 -10.13 8.64
CA THR A 188 -13.97 -9.96 9.32
C THR A 188 -13.13 -11.21 9.09
N GLU A 189 -11.92 -11.02 8.57
CA GLU A 189 -10.95 -12.08 8.39
C GLU A 189 -9.87 -11.99 9.46
N THR A 190 -9.62 -13.09 10.17
CA THR A 190 -8.57 -13.16 11.18
C THR A 190 -7.30 -13.75 10.58
N PHE A 191 -6.20 -13.02 10.74
CA PHE A 191 -4.85 -13.44 10.39
C PHE A 191 -4.04 -13.73 11.64
N ALA A 192 -3.73 -15.02 11.85
CA ALA A 192 -2.85 -15.52 12.90
C ALA A 192 -1.98 -16.64 12.34
N LEU A 193 -0.79 -16.82 12.92
CA LEU A 193 0.12 -17.92 12.60
C LEU A 193 0.28 -18.83 13.83
N ASP A 194 -0.79 -19.54 14.17
CA ASP A 194 -0.81 -20.48 15.28
C ASP A 194 0.23 -21.61 15.10
N ALA A 195 0.48 -22.39 16.15
CA ALA A 195 1.45 -23.48 16.06
C ALA A 195 0.99 -24.54 15.04
N ALA A 196 1.80 -24.77 14.00
CA ALA A 196 1.56 -25.76 12.96
C ALA A 196 2.67 -26.83 12.93
N PRO A 197 2.76 -27.71 13.97
CA PRO A 197 3.81 -28.72 14.07
C PRO A 197 3.67 -29.78 12.96
N GLY A 198 4.80 -30.32 12.51
CA GLY A 198 4.84 -31.41 11.53
C GLY A 198 4.58 -31.00 10.07
N LEU A 199 4.26 -29.73 9.79
CA LEU A 199 4.10 -29.23 8.42
C LEU A 199 5.40 -28.60 7.87
N PRO A 200 5.62 -28.63 6.54
CA PRO A 200 6.74 -27.93 5.91
C PRO A 200 6.71 -26.44 6.23
N ARG A 201 7.81 -25.91 6.77
CA ARG A 201 7.91 -24.48 7.10
C ARG A 201 8.21 -23.69 5.84
N ILE A 202 7.45 -22.63 5.61
CA ILE A 202 7.57 -21.79 4.41
C ILE A 202 7.81 -20.35 4.82
N VAL A 203 8.79 -19.70 4.21
CA VAL A 203 9.00 -18.26 4.29
C VAL A 203 8.82 -17.67 2.90
N TRP A 204 8.18 -16.50 2.83
CA TRP A 204 8.10 -15.75 1.58
C TRP A 204 9.18 -14.68 1.54
N VAL A 205 10.07 -14.77 0.55
CA VAL A 205 11.02 -13.68 0.27
C VAL A 205 10.31 -12.67 -0.63
N HIS A 206 9.90 -11.54 -0.05
CA HIS A 206 9.27 -10.45 -0.78
C HIS A 206 10.34 -9.46 -1.25
N GLN A 207 10.75 -9.61 -2.51
CA GLN A 207 11.73 -8.74 -3.14
C GLN A 207 11.04 -7.49 -3.69
N VAL A 208 11.41 -6.32 -3.16
CA VAL A 208 10.84 -5.03 -3.55
C VAL A 208 11.83 -4.18 -4.35
N ARG A 209 11.30 -3.28 -5.17
CA ARG A 209 12.13 -2.37 -5.97
C ARG A 209 12.57 -1.16 -5.15
N ALA A 210 13.86 -0.86 -5.25
CA ALA A 210 14.49 0.32 -4.70
C ALA A 210 15.72 0.61 -5.59
N GLN A 211 15.64 1.54 -6.52
CA GLN A 211 16.68 1.81 -7.53
C GLN A 211 17.04 3.30 -7.63
N GLY A 212 16.59 4.11 -6.68
CA GLY A 212 16.79 5.55 -6.64
C GLY A 212 15.47 6.32 -6.64
N PRO A 213 15.52 7.65 -6.78
CA PRO A 213 14.34 8.51 -6.72
C PRO A 213 13.22 8.03 -7.64
N MET A 214 11.97 8.04 -7.14
CA MET A 214 10.76 7.61 -7.85
C MET A 214 10.77 6.13 -8.29
N VAL A 215 11.73 5.35 -7.80
CA VAL A 215 11.75 3.89 -7.87
C VAL A 215 12.09 3.37 -6.47
N GLN A 216 11.30 3.80 -5.49
CA GLN A 216 11.52 3.57 -4.07
C GLN A 216 10.43 2.67 -3.49
N THR A 217 10.79 1.91 -2.46
CA THR A 217 9.81 1.24 -1.60
C THR A 217 10.15 1.60 -0.17
N PHE A 218 9.13 1.95 0.60
CA PHE A 218 9.26 2.42 1.97
C PHE A 218 8.78 1.34 2.92
N LEU A 219 9.62 0.99 3.89
CA LEU A 219 9.30 0.11 5.00
C LEU A 219 9.24 0.97 6.26
N TYR A 220 8.07 1.02 6.93
CA TYR A 220 7.85 1.87 8.10
C TYR A 220 8.23 3.35 7.89
N GLY A 221 7.89 3.90 6.72
CA GLY A 221 8.16 5.30 6.38
C GLY A 221 9.59 5.61 5.92
N HIS A 222 10.51 4.63 5.96
CA HIS A 222 11.89 4.79 5.52
C HIS A 222 12.16 4.00 4.24
N GLU A 223 12.93 4.59 3.33
CA GLU A 223 13.27 3.94 2.07
C GLU A 223 14.27 2.77 2.27
N ILE A 224 14.09 1.67 1.52
CA ILE A 224 14.74 0.38 1.79
C ILE A 224 16.13 0.18 1.11
N SER A 225 16.63 1.10 0.28
CA SER A 225 17.84 0.90 -0.55
C SER A 225 19.10 0.51 0.23
N GLY A 226 19.22 0.98 1.48
CA GLY A 226 20.32 0.69 2.40
C GLY A 226 20.03 -0.35 3.48
N ALA A 227 18.81 -0.90 3.54
CA ALA A 227 18.45 -1.88 4.55
C ALA A 227 18.97 -3.28 4.19
N LEU A 228 19.48 -3.99 5.19
CA LEU A 228 19.68 -5.44 5.06
C LEU A 228 18.31 -6.14 5.02
N PRO A 229 18.22 -7.32 4.38
CA PRO A 229 17.02 -8.13 4.47
C PRO A 229 16.57 -8.29 5.92
N THR A 230 15.27 -8.16 6.17
CA THR A 230 14.69 -8.22 7.51
C THR A 230 13.46 -9.12 7.54
N ILE A 231 13.15 -9.64 8.72
CA ILE A 231 11.97 -10.47 8.96
C ILE A 231 10.81 -9.55 9.32
N LEU A 232 9.68 -9.75 8.64
CA LEU A 232 8.40 -9.15 8.96
C LEU A 232 7.39 -10.25 9.28
N HIS A 233 6.58 -10.03 10.31
CA HIS A 233 5.37 -10.79 10.47
C HIS A 233 4.45 -10.46 9.29
N PRO A 234 3.81 -11.45 8.64
CA PRO A 234 3.01 -11.22 7.45
C PRO A 234 1.88 -10.19 7.65
N ASN A 235 1.29 -10.14 8.84
CA ASN A 235 0.28 -9.14 9.23
C ASN A 235 0.79 -7.69 9.17
N GLU A 236 2.10 -7.44 9.27
CA GLU A 236 2.65 -6.09 9.14
C GLU A 236 2.40 -5.52 7.74
N LEU A 237 2.45 -6.37 6.72
CA LEU A 237 2.13 -5.98 5.34
C LEU A 237 0.64 -5.67 5.19
N LEU A 238 -0.24 -6.48 5.79
CA LEU A 238 -1.69 -6.26 5.79
C LEU A 238 -2.07 -4.91 6.44
N ASP A 239 -1.26 -4.44 7.39
CA ASP A 239 -1.41 -3.15 8.08
C ASP A 239 -0.64 -1.98 7.43
N GLY A 240 -0.10 -2.19 6.22
CA GLY A 240 0.49 -1.11 5.43
C GLY A 240 1.95 -0.78 5.78
N ALA A 241 2.71 -1.71 6.37
CA ALA A 241 4.13 -1.48 6.67
C ALA A 241 4.99 -1.20 5.41
N LEU A 242 4.55 -1.67 4.23
CA LEU A 242 5.19 -1.37 2.94
C LEU A 242 4.33 -0.41 2.10
N VAL A 243 4.96 0.66 1.63
CA VAL A 243 4.37 1.67 0.74
C VAL A 243 5.23 1.82 -0.51
N SER A 244 4.59 1.93 -1.67
CA SER A 244 5.25 2.08 -2.97
C SER A 244 5.54 3.55 -3.30
N GLY A 245 6.69 3.78 -3.91
CA GLY A 245 7.06 5.01 -4.62
C GLY A 245 7.74 4.64 -5.94
N ASN A 246 7.18 3.65 -6.65
CA ASN A 246 7.74 3.10 -7.88
C ASN A 246 6.96 3.57 -9.12
N TYR A 247 7.47 4.57 -9.84
CA TYR A 247 6.80 5.23 -10.97
C TYR A 247 7.56 5.09 -12.30
N LYS A 248 8.49 4.16 -12.38
CA LYS A 248 9.28 3.89 -13.59
C LYS A 248 8.95 2.48 -14.05
N ILE A 249 8.38 2.35 -15.25
CA ILE A 249 7.80 1.14 -15.88
C ILE A 249 6.35 0.79 -15.53
N GLY A 250 5.61 0.22 -16.52
CA GLY A 250 4.21 -0.18 -16.39
C GLY A 250 3.93 -1.37 -15.45
N SER A 251 4.93 -2.22 -15.14
CA SER A 251 4.78 -3.35 -14.21
C SER A 251 5.06 -2.92 -12.77
N ARG A 252 4.13 -2.16 -12.20
CA ARG A 252 4.23 -1.56 -10.85
C ARG A 252 3.63 -2.47 -9.78
N THR A 253 4.23 -2.48 -8.60
CA THR A 253 3.56 -2.98 -7.39
C THR A 253 3.06 -1.77 -6.59
N PRO A 254 1.78 -1.36 -6.77
CA PRO A 254 1.21 -0.28 -5.99
C PRO A 254 1.01 -0.71 -4.53
N THR A 255 0.87 0.26 -3.62
CA THR A 255 0.73 0.03 -2.17
C THR A 255 -0.39 -0.96 -1.84
N TYR A 256 -1.53 -0.88 -2.53
CA TYR A 256 -2.63 -1.83 -2.29
C TYR A 256 -2.24 -3.30 -2.53
N VAL A 257 -1.37 -3.57 -3.51
CA VAL A 257 -0.89 -4.94 -3.78
C VAL A 257 0.03 -5.43 -2.66
N HIS A 258 0.81 -4.55 -2.01
CA HIS A 258 1.57 -4.96 -0.82
C HIS A 258 0.65 -5.35 0.34
N THR A 259 -0.42 -4.60 0.57
CA THR A 259 -1.39 -4.90 1.65
C THR A 259 -2.25 -6.13 1.39
N ARG A 260 -2.39 -6.56 0.13
CA ARG A 260 -3.24 -7.70 -0.27
C ARG A 260 -2.53 -8.65 -1.25
N HIS A 261 -1.23 -8.86 -1.08
CA HIS A 261 -0.47 -9.62 -2.07
C HIS A 261 -1.03 -11.06 -2.20
N PRO A 262 -1.28 -11.58 -3.42
CA PRO A 262 -1.87 -12.92 -3.56
C PRO A 262 -1.06 -14.02 -2.87
N ALA A 263 0.28 -13.95 -2.94
CA ALA A 263 1.15 -14.88 -2.21
C ALA A 263 0.99 -14.78 -0.69
N LEU A 264 0.85 -13.57 -0.14
CA LEU A 264 0.63 -13.34 1.29
C LEU A 264 -0.67 -14.01 1.76
N LEU A 265 -1.77 -13.73 1.05
CA LEU A 265 -3.10 -14.27 1.39
C LEU A 265 -3.13 -15.80 1.22
N SER A 266 -2.51 -16.32 0.15
CA SER A 266 -2.46 -17.76 -0.11
C SER A 266 -1.65 -18.51 0.95
N LEU A 267 -0.53 -17.95 1.41
CA LEU A 267 0.29 -18.55 2.46
C LEU A 267 -0.41 -18.53 3.82
N HIS A 268 -1.17 -17.47 4.14
CA HIS A 268 -2.06 -17.48 5.30
C HIS A 268 -3.13 -18.57 5.18
N ALA A 269 -3.80 -18.69 4.04
CA ALA A 269 -4.87 -19.68 3.84
C ALA A 269 -4.39 -21.14 3.87
N ARG A 270 -3.09 -21.38 3.63
CA ARG A 270 -2.44 -22.69 3.67
C ARG A 270 -1.80 -23.02 5.01
N HIS A 271 -1.56 -22.00 5.83
CA HIS A 271 -0.99 -22.18 7.17
C HIS A 271 -1.86 -23.11 8.03
N GLY A 272 -1.24 -24.12 8.65
CA GLY A 272 -1.93 -25.11 9.48
C GLY A 272 -2.70 -26.18 8.70
N ARG A 273 -2.74 -26.12 7.36
CA ARG A 273 -3.39 -27.12 6.51
C ARG A 273 -2.38 -28.02 5.81
N ASP A 274 -1.49 -27.44 5.01
CA ASP A 274 -0.48 -28.14 4.23
C ASP A 274 0.89 -27.45 4.26
N ALA A 275 1.00 -26.31 4.95
CA ALA A 275 2.25 -25.59 5.22
C ALA A 275 2.22 -24.93 6.60
N ALA A 276 3.41 -24.66 7.16
CA ALA A 276 3.61 -23.79 8.31
C ALA A 276 4.23 -22.48 7.82
N PHE A 277 3.38 -21.51 7.45
CA PHE A 277 3.88 -20.17 7.08
C PHE A 277 4.58 -19.52 8.28
N ALA A 278 5.85 -19.18 8.10
CA ALA A 278 6.76 -18.80 9.18
C ALA A 278 7.15 -17.32 9.19
N GLY A 279 6.83 -16.57 8.13
CA GLY A 279 7.09 -15.14 8.03
C GLY A 279 7.39 -14.65 6.62
N VAL A 280 7.61 -13.35 6.51
CA VAL A 280 8.09 -12.70 5.28
C VAL A 280 9.51 -12.21 5.51
N ILE A 281 10.40 -12.41 4.54
CA ILE A 281 11.68 -11.71 4.49
C ILE A 281 11.55 -10.60 3.45
N ALA A 282 11.51 -9.35 3.92
CA ALA A 282 11.54 -8.19 3.05
C ALA A 282 12.98 -7.94 2.62
N ALA A 283 13.22 -7.88 1.30
CA ALA A 283 14.54 -7.66 0.74
C ALA A 283 14.45 -6.74 -0.47
N ARG A 284 15.53 -6.01 -0.72
CA ARG A 284 15.71 -5.28 -1.96
C ARG A 284 15.97 -6.28 -3.10
N GLY A 285 15.22 -6.16 -4.20
CA GLY A 285 15.33 -7.07 -5.36
C GLY A 285 16.38 -6.67 -6.39
N HIS A 286 16.89 -5.45 -6.34
CA HIS A 286 17.89 -4.95 -7.29
C HIS A 286 19.13 -4.42 -6.58
N HIS A 287 20.30 -4.88 -7.01
CA HIS A 287 21.59 -4.54 -6.42
C HIS A 287 22.62 -4.26 -7.52
N GLU A 288 23.43 -3.23 -7.31
CA GLU A 288 24.34 -2.66 -8.30
C GLU A 288 25.60 -3.49 -8.52
N THR A 289 26.02 -4.26 -7.50
CA THR A 289 27.26 -5.05 -7.55
C THR A 289 27.04 -6.48 -7.09
N GLU A 290 27.93 -7.38 -7.52
CA GLU A 290 27.91 -8.78 -7.10
C GLU A 290 28.03 -8.92 -5.57
N ALA A 291 28.91 -8.13 -4.95
CA ALA A 291 29.07 -8.14 -3.50
C ALA A 291 27.77 -7.75 -2.75
N LEU A 292 26.99 -6.82 -3.31
CA LEU A 292 25.68 -6.45 -2.74
C LEU A 292 24.65 -7.57 -2.92
N LYS A 293 24.63 -8.24 -4.07
CA LYS A 293 23.77 -9.40 -4.32
C LYS A 293 24.10 -10.55 -3.36
N GLN A 294 25.39 -10.89 -3.24
CA GLN A 294 25.86 -11.95 -2.35
C GLN A 294 25.55 -11.63 -0.88
N ARG A 295 25.72 -10.37 -0.46
CA ARG A 295 25.34 -9.91 0.89
C ARG A 295 23.85 -10.11 1.16
N SER A 296 23.00 -9.67 0.23
CA SER A 296 21.55 -9.80 0.34
C SER A 296 21.12 -11.28 0.39
N ALA A 297 21.57 -12.08 -0.57
CA ALA A 297 21.27 -13.51 -0.65
C ALA A 297 21.73 -14.28 0.60
N SER A 298 22.95 -13.98 1.10
CA SER A 298 23.48 -14.59 2.32
C SER A 298 22.63 -14.27 3.56
N PHE A 299 22.15 -13.02 3.68
CA PHE A 299 21.25 -12.64 4.77
C PHE A 299 19.89 -13.29 4.64
N VAL A 300 19.31 -13.36 3.44
CA VAL A 300 18.04 -14.06 3.19
C VAL A 300 18.14 -15.53 3.61
N ALA A 301 19.18 -16.24 3.16
CA ALA A 301 19.39 -17.65 3.51
C ALA A 301 19.57 -17.85 5.01
N LYS A 302 20.35 -16.98 5.67
CA LYS A 302 20.52 -16.99 7.14
C LYS A 302 19.19 -16.80 7.87
N LEU A 303 18.40 -15.81 7.48
CA LEU A 303 17.12 -15.50 8.13
C LEU A 303 16.07 -16.60 7.89
N ALA A 304 16.03 -17.18 6.69
CA ALA A 304 15.19 -18.33 6.39
C ALA A 304 15.56 -19.53 7.28
N GLY A 305 16.85 -19.84 7.41
CA GLY A 305 17.34 -20.89 8.31
C GLY A 305 17.03 -20.61 9.78
N MET A 306 17.11 -19.36 10.25
CA MET A 306 16.68 -18.98 11.61
C MET A 306 15.17 -19.17 11.83
N LEU A 307 14.37 -19.05 10.77
CA LEU A 307 12.93 -19.34 10.79
C LEU A 307 12.63 -20.84 10.57
N GLY A 308 13.65 -21.68 10.36
CA GLY A 308 13.53 -23.12 10.15
C GLY A 308 12.92 -23.51 8.81
N ALA A 309 13.05 -22.65 7.79
CA ALA A 309 12.60 -22.89 6.41
C ALA A 309 13.78 -23.14 5.47
#